data_AF-A0A1Q2GUE5-F1
#
_entry.id   AF-A0A1Q2GUE5-F1
#
_cell.length_a   1.000
_cell.length_b   1.000
_cell.length_c   1.000
_cell.angle_alpha   90.00
_cell.angle_beta   90.00
_cell.angle_gamma   90.00
#
_symmetry.space_group_name_H-M   'P 1'
#
loop_
_entity.id
_entity.type
_entity.pdbx_description
1 polymer ?
#
loop_
_entity_poly.entity_id
_entity_poly.type
_entity_poly.pdbx_seq_one_letter_code
_entity_poly.pdbx_strand_id
1 'polypeptide(L)'
;MVKASERKVLAHEVVSTNKMSISSACRTFMISGTCYRYTPKLSNENEEITALLLDLSQCQRNWGFGLCFLYLRNVKGYTWNHTAMPDTSV
;
A
#
# COMPACT_ATOMS: atom_id res chain seq x y z
N MET A 1 -5.56 16.63 -14.94
CA MET A 1 -5.08 16.66 -13.54
C MET A 1 -4.28 15.39 -13.30
N VAL A 2 -2.97 15.50 -13.02
CA VAL A 2 -2.07 14.34 -12.85
C VAL A 2 -2.33 13.68 -11.49
N LYS A 3 -2.31 12.35 -11.40
CA LYS A 3 -2.58 11.65 -10.14
C LYS A 3 -1.45 11.87 -9.14
N ALA A 4 -1.77 11.89 -7.84
CA ALA A 4 -0.77 12.06 -6.79
C ALA A 4 0.32 10.98 -6.81
N SER A 5 -0.02 9.75 -7.22
CA SER A 5 0.92 8.64 -7.40
C SER A 5 1.97 8.94 -8.48
N GLU A 6 1.56 9.49 -9.62
CA GLU A 6 2.44 9.82 -10.74
C GLU A 6 3.39 10.98 -10.36
N ARG A 7 2.87 12.01 -9.69
CA ARG A 7 3.68 13.13 -9.20
C ARG A 7 4.73 12.70 -8.17
N LYS A 8 4.42 11.68 -7.37
CA LYS A 8 5.37 11.09 -6.43
C LYS A 8 6.52 10.38 -7.14
N VAL A 9 6.26 9.65 -8.23
CA VAL A 9 7.31 8.99 -9.02
C VAL A 9 8.28 10.02 -9.57
N LEU A 10 7.75 11.08 -10.18
CA LEU A 10 8.57 12.19 -10.71
C LEU A 10 9.38 12.89 -9.62
N ALA A 11 8.82 13.05 -8.41
CA ALA A 11 9.54 13.63 -7.29
C ALA A 11 10.74 12.76 -6.85
N HIS A 12 10.59 11.43 -6.81
CA HIS A 12 11.69 10.52 -6.51
C HIS A 12 12.78 10.55 -7.59
N GLU A 13 12.38 10.55 -8.86
CA GLU A 13 13.31 10.59 -10.00
C GLU A 13 14.13 11.89 -10.04
N VAL A 14 13.50 13.03 -9.76
CA VAL A 14 14.21 14.32 -9.72
C VAL A 14 15.17 14.40 -8.53
N VAL A 15 14.80 13.84 -7.38
CA VAL A 15 15.70 13.77 -6.21
C VAL A 15 16.90 12.87 -6.51
N SER A 16 16.71 11.72 -7.19
CA SER A 16 17.81 10.81 -7.55
C SER A 16 18.73 11.37 -8.63
N THR A 17 18.17 12.06 -9.64
CA THR A 17 18.92 12.47 -10.84
C THR A 17 19.53 13.87 -10.71
N ASN A 18 18.80 14.84 -10.14
CA ASN A 18 19.18 16.26 -10.14
C ASN A 18 19.69 16.79 -8.79
N LYS A 19 19.96 15.92 -7.80
CA LYS A 19 20.38 16.29 -6.42
C LYS A 19 19.50 17.38 -5.78
N MET A 20 18.22 17.45 -6.12
CA MET A 20 17.28 18.34 -5.45
C MET A 20 16.96 17.81 -4.05
N SER A 21 16.76 18.72 -3.08
CA SER A 21 16.29 18.31 -1.75
C SER A 21 14.85 17.81 -1.82
N ILE A 22 14.49 16.87 -0.94
CA ILE A 22 13.14 16.31 -0.84
C ILE A 22 12.10 17.42 -0.65
N SER A 23 12.40 18.43 0.16
CA SER A 23 11.52 19.58 0.40
C SER A 23 11.24 20.38 -0.87
N SER A 24 12.28 20.64 -1.68
CA SER A 24 12.13 21.35 -2.96
C SER A 24 11.33 20.52 -3.96
N ALA A 25 11.61 19.22 -4.08
CA ALA A 25 10.84 18.32 -4.94
C ALA A 25 9.36 18.24 -4.53
N CYS A 26 9.07 18.11 -3.23
CA CYS A 26 7.70 18.07 -2.71
C CYS A 26 6.92 19.34 -3.06
N ARG A 27 7.56 20.51 -2.97
CA ARG A 27 6.94 21.80 -3.32
C ARG A 27 6.70 21.93 -4.82
N THR A 28 7.65 21.52 -5.65
CA THR A 28 7.53 21.54 -7.12
C THR A 28 6.43 20.62 -7.61
N PHE A 29 6.30 19.42 -7.04
CA PHE A 29 5.32 18.41 -7.46
C PHE A 29 4.00 18.48 -6.68
N MET A 30 3.81 19.46 -5.79
CA MET A 30 2.62 19.61 -4.95
C MET A 30 2.23 18.32 -4.21
N ILE A 31 3.22 17.64 -3.62
CA ILE A 31 3.03 16.46 -2.77
C ILE A 31 3.47 16.78 -1.35
N SER A 32 2.84 16.16 -0.35
CA SER A 32 3.29 16.26 1.04
C SER A 32 4.53 15.41 1.28
N GLY A 33 5.35 15.79 2.25
CA GLY A 33 6.48 14.96 2.69
C GLY A 33 6.03 13.58 3.19
N THR A 34 4.84 13.48 3.77
CA THR A 34 4.22 12.20 4.16
C THR A 34 3.93 11.31 2.95
N CYS A 35 3.40 11.87 1.86
CA CYS A 35 3.16 11.14 0.62
C CYS A 35 4.46 10.68 -0.05
N TYR A 36 5.50 11.53 -0.02
CA TYR A 36 6.82 11.18 -0.54
C TYR A 36 7.43 9.97 0.19
N ARG A 37 7.36 9.97 1.52
CA ARG A 37 7.92 8.92 2.40
C ARG A 37 7.09 7.64 2.44
N TYR A 38 5.78 7.75 2.20
CA TYR A 38 4.91 6.58 2.19
C TYR A 38 5.35 5.60 1.10
N THR A 39 5.80 4.41 1.43
CA THR A 39 6.09 3.35 0.47
C THR A 39 5.02 2.27 0.59
N PRO A 40 4.31 1.91 -0.50
CA PRO A 40 3.44 0.75 -0.45
C PRO A 40 4.32 -0.48 -0.22
N LYS A 41 4.16 -1.14 0.92
CA LYS A 41 4.79 -2.43 1.16
C LYS A 41 4.00 -3.47 0.38
N LEU A 42 4.55 -3.96 -0.73
CA LEU A 42 4.11 -5.20 -1.35
C LEU A 42 4.70 -6.33 -0.50
N SER A 43 4.06 -6.62 0.64
CA SER A 43 4.48 -7.72 1.51
C SER A 43 4.14 -9.04 0.80
N ASN A 44 4.98 -10.06 0.94
CA ASN A 44 4.65 -11.43 0.54
C ASN A 44 3.31 -11.88 1.16
N GLU A 45 3.01 -11.36 2.35
CA GLU A 45 1.73 -11.56 3.03
C GLU A 45 0.55 -11.05 2.19
N ASN A 46 0.68 -9.96 1.43
CA ASN A 46 -0.40 -9.47 0.56
C ASN A 46 -0.69 -10.43 -0.59
N GLU A 47 0.33 -11.14 -1.09
CA GLU A 47 0.15 -12.16 -2.13
C GLU A 47 -0.53 -13.41 -1.56
N GLU A 48 -0.11 -13.86 -0.37
CA GLU A 48 -0.75 -14.97 0.36
C GLU A 48 -2.22 -14.66 0.68
N ILE A 49 -2.53 -13.44 1.11
CA ILE A 49 -3.91 -12.98 1.36
C ILE A 49 -4.73 -13.03 0.08
N THR A 50 -4.15 -12.59 -1.04
CA THR A 50 -4.82 -12.59 -2.34
C THR A 50 -5.14 -14.01 -2.78
N ALA A 51 -4.19 -14.95 -2.64
CA ALA A 51 -4.39 -16.36 -2.93
C ALA A 51 -5.48 -16.98 -2.03
N LEU A 52 -5.42 -16.74 -0.72
CA LEU A 52 -6.40 -17.24 0.24
C LEU A 52 -7.82 -16.73 -0.04
N LEU A 53 -7.96 -15.44 -0.36
CA LEU A 53 -9.26 -14.85 -0.72
C LEU A 53 -9.77 -15.40 -2.05
N LEU A 54 -8.88 -15.61 -3.03
CA LEU A 54 -9.24 -16.17 -4.33
C LEU A 54 -9.76 -17.60 -4.17
N ASP A 55 -9.05 -18.46 -3.46
CA ASP A 55 -9.48 -19.83 -3.16
C ASP A 55 -10.81 -19.86 -2.40
N LEU A 56 -10.97 -19.03 -1.36
CA LEU A 56 -12.23 -18.94 -0.62
C LEU A 56 -13.39 -18.45 -1.49
N SER A 57 -13.15 -17.49 -2.37
CA SER A 57 -14.19 -17.00 -3.28
C SER A 57 -14.65 -18.07 -4.28
N GLN A 58 -13.74 -18.97 -4.68
CA GLN A 58 -14.05 -20.09 -5.57
C GLN A 58 -14.76 -21.23 -4.83
N CYS A 59 -14.34 -21.54 -3.60
CA CYS A 59 -14.95 -22.57 -2.76
C CYS A 59 -16.34 -22.15 -2.24
N GLN A 60 -16.54 -20.87 -1.92
CA GLN A 60 -17.76 -20.34 -1.32
C GLN A 60 -18.41 -19.29 -2.23
N ARG A 61 -18.92 -19.72 -3.39
CA ARG A 61 -19.57 -18.82 -4.39
C ARG A 61 -20.78 -18.04 -3.87
N ASN A 62 -21.38 -18.47 -2.77
CA ASN A 62 -22.52 -17.78 -2.14
C ASN A 62 -22.07 -16.69 -1.14
N TRP A 63 -20.78 -16.61 -0.84
CA TRP A 63 -20.23 -15.62 0.09
C TRP A 63 -19.72 -14.42 -0.68
N GLY A 64 -20.22 -13.24 -0.33
CA GLY A 64 -19.62 -11.99 -0.79
C GLY A 64 -18.24 -11.75 -0.18
N PHE A 65 -17.46 -10.84 -0.78
CA PHE A 65 -16.11 -10.50 -0.34
C PHE A 65 -15.99 -10.21 1.17
N GLY A 66 -16.98 -9.48 1.73
CA GLY A 66 -16.99 -9.16 3.15
C GLY A 66 -17.05 -10.38 4.07
N LEU A 67 -17.77 -11.43 3.68
CA LEU A 67 -17.85 -12.68 4.44
C LEU A 67 -16.54 -13.47 4.35
N CYS A 68 -15.92 -13.54 3.18
CA CYS A 68 -14.61 -14.16 3.01
C CYS A 68 -13.53 -13.47 3.85
N PHE A 69 -13.54 -12.13 3.88
CA PHE A 69 -12.63 -11.33 4.70
C PHE A 69 -12.87 -11.55 6.20
N LEU A 70 -14.13 -11.53 6.65
CA LEU A 70 -14.48 -11.76 8.05
C LEU A 70 -14.11 -13.18 8.51
N TYR A 71 -14.27 -14.18 7.64
CA TYR A 71 -13.88 -15.56 7.94
C TYR A 71 -12.36 -15.69 8.14
N LEU A 72 -11.56 -15.10 7.25
CA LEU A 72 -10.10 -15.12 7.39
C LEU A 72 -9.64 -14.40 8.65
N ARG A 73 -10.27 -13.29 9.01
CA ARG A 73 -9.93 -12.53 10.21
C ARG A 73 -10.36 -13.22 11.51
N ASN A 74 -11.60 -13.71 11.57
CA ASN A 74 -12.21 -14.20 12.82
C ASN A 74 -12.02 -15.70 13.04
N VAL A 75 -12.00 -16.51 11.98
CA VAL A 75 -11.90 -17.97 12.09
C VAL A 75 -10.47 -18.44 11.90
N LYS A 76 -9.78 -17.93 10.86
CA LYS A 76 -8.37 -18.26 10.64
C LYS A 76 -7.41 -17.42 11.49
N GLY A 77 -7.91 -16.36 12.13
CA GLY A 77 -7.15 -15.56 13.10
C GLY A 77 -6.13 -14.60 12.48
N TYR A 78 -6.25 -14.30 11.18
CA TYR A 78 -5.36 -13.35 10.53
C TYR A 78 -5.64 -11.91 11.01
N THR A 79 -4.68 -11.29 11.70
CA THR A 79 -4.76 -9.89 12.13
C THR A 79 -4.15 -8.97 11.07
N TRP A 80 -4.88 -8.70 9.99
CA TRP A 80 -4.42 -7.77 8.95
C TRP A 80 -4.66 -6.31 9.35
N ASN A 81 -3.60 -5.51 9.39
CA ASN A 81 -3.70 -4.06 9.48
C ASN A 81 -3.84 -3.48 8.07
N HIS A 82 -4.99 -2.86 7.78
CA HIS A 82 -5.26 -2.19 6.49
C HIS A 82 -4.38 -0.96 6.22
N THR A 83 -3.52 -0.57 7.15
CA THR A 83 -2.56 0.53 6.98
C THR A 83 -1.17 0.00 7.31
N ALA A 84 -0.30 -0.01 6.31
CA ALA A 84 1.10 -0.31 6.46
C ALA A 84 1.70 0.61 7.54
N MET A 85 2.02 0.06 8.70
CA MET A 85 2.75 0.79 9.74
C MET A 85 4.16 1.10 9.20
N PRO A 86 4.67 2.34 9.39
CA PRO A 86 6.08 2.60 9.26
C PRO A 86 6.79 1.80 10.35
N ASP A 87 7.87 1.11 9.99
CA ASP A 87 8.79 0.59 10.99
C ASP A 87 9.40 1.80 11.70
N THR A 88 9.06 1.99 12.96
CA THR A 88 9.80 2.86 13.88
C THR A 88 11.06 2.12 14.31
N SER A 89 12.03 2.05 13.41
CA SER A 89 13.42 1.83 13.77
C SER A 89 14.03 3.22 14.01
N VAL A 90 14.00 3.62 15.28
CA VAL A 90 14.94 4.58 15.88
C VAL A 90 16.20 3.82 16.25
#